data_AF-A0A3C1SDX3-F1
#
_entry.id   AF-A0A3C1SDX3-F1
#
_cell.length_a   1.000
_cell.length_b   1.000
_cell.length_c   1.000
_cell.angle_alpha   90.00
_cell.angle_beta   90.00
_cell.angle_gamma   90.00
#
_symmetry.space_group_name_H-M   'P 1'
#
loop_
_entity.id
_entity.type
_entity.pdbx_description
1 polymer ?
#
loop_
_entity_poly.entity_id
_entity_poly.type
_entity_poly.pdbx_seq_one_letter_code
_entity_poly.pdbx_strand_id
1 'polypeptide(L)'
;FNLCSGGTIVLYYTENIYKASAKVIAFCVLAIAYAIVAFLKIYIPAMMIALVLALIVESVRIEKFPVFPINFFKSSAPVHEKFHQASLLCLSIGLVMSAMVILNNEYLKLITIRKLQLDTFFLGFSFPLSLISMSVMFSLMKEEMNRLIHILKNVSFWSVTLGVIIFFGFIMAEQLAWQVVITTILTMAVILILYLFKTLGVHVQQKNFLLSGMVFLLFTAITGIAYIILEFFPEYYTPDASKFLLKLHAFVSLYGWNLSGLAVICRYRDFPILLHSEKIIFFHWLIVLILAPIGVYCRFFAGIAVFAYTILLYIIFSTRGSSELKRKY
;
A
#
# COMPACT_ATOMS: atom_id res chain seq x y z
N PHE A 1 3.12 -4.68 10.26
CA PHE A 1 2.49 -3.39 9.90
C PHE A 1 1.50 -3.56 8.74
N ASN A 2 1.96 -3.86 7.52
CA ASN A 2 1.09 -3.89 6.33
C ASN A 2 -0.10 -4.85 6.46
N LEU A 3 0.14 -6.09 6.90
CA LEU A 3 -0.92 -7.06 7.11
C LEU A 3 -1.80 -6.69 8.31
N CYS A 4 -1.19 -6.50 9.49
CA CYS A 4 -1.94 -6.36 10.75
C CYS A 4 -2.75 -5.05 10.79
N SER A 5 -2.09 -3.90 10.68
CA SER A 5 -2.79 -2.61 10.70
C SER A 5 -3.46 -2.35 9.37
N GLY A 6 -2.71 -2.49 8.27
CA GLY A 6 -3.23 -2.16 6.94
C GLY A 6 -4.39 -3.04 6.50
N GLY A 7 -4.29 -4.36 6.66
CA GLY A 7 -5.40 -5.28 6.34
C GLY A 7 -6.64 -5.02 7.21
N THR A 8 -6.46 -4.75 8.51
CA THR A 8 -7.57 -4.39 9.40
C THR A 8 -8.27 -3.12 8.95
N ILE A 9 -7.50 -2.09 8.58
CA ILE A 9 -8.03 -0.80 8.09
C ILE A 9 -8.77 -0.98 6.76
N VAL A 10 -8.25 -1.81 5.86
CA VAL A 10 -8.91 -2.15 4.58
C VAL A 10 -10.28 -2.79 4.84
N LEU A 11 -10.35 -3.78 5.74
CA LEU A 11 -11.63 -4.43 6.07
C LEU A 11 -12.61 -3.48 6.75
N TYR A 12 -12.14 -2.72 7.73
CA TYR A 12 -12.93 -1.71 8.42
C TYR A 12 -13.54 -0.68 7.44
N TYR A 13 -12.72 -0.17 6.52
CA TYR A 13 -13.17 0.75 5.48
C TYR A 13 -14.17 0.09 4.51
N THR A 14 -13.98 -1.20 4.21
CA THR A 14 -14.84 -1.95 3.30
C THR A 14 -16.26 -2.10 3.86
N GLU A 15 -16.37 -2.51 5.12
CA GLU A 15 -17.66 -2.69 5.80
C GLU A 15 -18.39 -1.36 6.03
N ASN A 16 -17.66 -0.24 6.10
CA ASN A 16 -18.23 1.12 6.19
C ASN A 16 -19.19 1.31 7.39
N ILE A 17 -18.91 0.65 8.51
CA ILE A 17 -19.68 0.73 9.76
C ILE A 17 -18.94 1.58 10.81
N TYR A 18 -19.70 2.21 11.71
CA TYR A 18 -19.16 3.11 12.74
C TYR A 18 -18.36 2.40 13.83
N LYS A 19 -18.63 1.11 14.05
CA LYS A 19 -17.92 0.27 15.01
C LYS A 19 -17.28 -0.89 14.24
N ALA A 20 -16.09 -1.31 14.67
CA ALA A 20 -15.43 -2.47 14.10
C ALA A 20 -16.30 -3.72 14.33
N SER A 21 -16.57 -4.47 13.25
CA SER A 21 -17.30 -5.73 13.34
C SER A 21 -16.48 -6.78 14.08
N ALA A 22 -17.15 -7.85 14.51
CA ALA A 22 -16.48 -9.03 15.03
C ALA A 22 -15.48 -9.62 14.02
N LYS A 23 -15.77 -9.54 12.71
CA LYS A 23 -14.86 -10.01 11.64
C LYS A 23 -13.59 -9.19 11.58
N VAL A 24 -13.69 -7.86 11.64
CA VAL A 24 -12.53 -6.95 11.63
C VAL A 24 -11.68 -7.12 12.89
N ILE A 25 -12.31 -7.26 14.06
CA ILE A 25 -11.59 -7.50 15.32
C ILE A 25 -10.90 -8.86 15.28
N ALA A 26 -11.60 -9.92 14.83
CA ALA A 26 -11.02 -11.25 14.67
C ALA A 26 -9.84 -11.22 13.69
N PHE A 27 -9.96 -10.53 12.56
CA PHE A 27 -8.86 -10.34 11.60
C PHE A 27 -7.66 -9.67 12.27
N CYS A 28 -7.86 -8.60 13.03
CA CYS A 28 -6.78 -7.89 13.71
C CYS A 28 -6.02 -8.80 14.69
N VAL A 29 -6.76 -9.51 15.56
CA VAL A 29 -6.19 -10.43 16.55
C VAL A 29 -5.45 -11.57 15.87
N LEU A 30 -6.06 -12.21 14.87
CA LEU A 30 -5.45 -13.30 14.12
C LEU A 30 -4.24 -12.84 13.30
N ALA A 31 -4.25 -11.63 12.73
CA ALA A 31 -3.12 -11.08 11.98
C ALA A 31 -1.92 -10.79 12.88
N ILE A 32 -2.16 -10.37 14.13
CA ILE A 32 -1.10 -10.22 15.14
C ILE A 32 -0.58 -11.61 15.56
N ALA A 33 -1.50 -12.55 15.84
CA ALA A 33 -1.12 -13.92 16.19
C ALA A 33 -0.27 -14.56 15.08
N TYR A 34 -0.70 -14.43 13.81
CA TYR A 34 0.04 -14.87 12.62
C TYR A 34 1.46 -14.31 12.59
N ALA A 35 1.61 -12.99 12.79
CA ALA A 35 2.93 -12.35 12.78
C ALA A 35 3.84 -12.92 13.88
N ILE A 36 3.29 -13.17 15.08
CA ILE A 36 4.04 -13.73 16.20
C ILE A 36 4.45 -15.19 15.91
N VAL A 37 3.52 -16.05 15.48
CA VAL A 37 3.87 -17.46 15.19
C VAL A 37 4.81 -17.61 14.00
N ALA A 38 4.66 -16.77 12.96
CA ALA A 38 5.59 -16.73 11.84
C ALA A 38 6.98 -16.26 12.27
N PHE A 39 7.06 -15.25 13.15
CA PHE A 39 8.32 -14.78 13.72
C PHE A 39 9.01 -15.85 14.58
N LEU A 40 8.24 -16.61 15.37
CA LEU A 40 8.73 -17.73 16.16
C LEU A 40 8.98 -19.00 15.32
N LYS A 41 8.80 -18.94 13.99
CA LYS A 41 8.96 -20.06 13.04
C LYS A 41 8.06 -21.27 13.33
N ILE A 42 6.92 -21.04 13.97
CA ILE A 42 5.91 -22.06 14.23
C ILE A 42 4.95 -22.09 13.03
N TYR A 43 5.37 -22.79 11.98
CA TYR A 43 4.80 -22.64 10.64
C TYR A 43 3.43 -23.29 10.41
N ILE A 44 3.13 -24.45 11.03
CA ILE A 44 1.82 -25.09 10.86
C ILE A 44 0.69 -24.18 11.36
N PRO A 45 0.73 -23.64 12.59
CA PRO A 45 -0.24 -22.63 13.04
C PRO A 45 -0.26 -21.38 12.16
N ALA A 46 0.90 -20.91 11.70
CA ALA A 46 0.96 -19.73 10.82
C ALA A 46 0.18 -19.95 9.51
N MET A 47 0.35 -21.11 8.86
CA MET A 47 -0.40 -21.47 7.65
C MET A 47 -1.90 -21.54 7.91
N MET A 48 -2.32 -22.19 9.00
CA MET A 48 -3.74 -22.30 9.34
C MET A 48 -4.36 -20.93 9.60
N ILE A 49 -3.67 -20.07 10.35
CA ILE A 49 -4.14 -18.69 10.61
C ILE A 49 -4.21 -17.90 9.29
N ALA A 50 -3.24 -18.02 8.40
CA ALA A 50 -3.26 -17.32 7.10
C ALA A 50 -4.50 -17.72 6.26
N LEU A 51 -4.84 -19.01 6.21
CA LEU A 51 -6.04 -19.47 5.52
C LEU A 51 -7.32 -18.94 6.16
N VAL A 52 -7.41 -18.93 7.50
CA VAL A 52 -8.56 -18.35 8.21
C VAL A 52 -8.67 -16.85 7.94
N LEU A 53 -7.55 -16.11 7.95
CA LEU A 53 -7.52 -14.69 7.59
C LEU A 53 -8.01 -14.47 6.15
N ALA A 54 -7.62 -15.32 5.20
CA ALA A 54 -8.08 -15.22 3.81
C ALA A 54 -9.61 -15.42 3.72
N LEU A 55 -10.16 -16.40 4.45
CA LEU A 55 -11.61 -16.61 4.53
C LEU A 55 -12.34 -15.40 5.11
N ILE A 56 -11.80 -14.77 6.15
CA ILE A 56 -12.39 -13.54 6.71
C ILE A 56 -12.39 -12.43 5.64
N VAL A 57 -11.28 -12.21 4.94
CA VAL A 57 -11.19 -11.20 3.88
C VAL A 57 -12.19 -11.47 2.75
N GLU A 58 -12.30 -12.72 2.29
CA GLU A 58 -13.28 -13.10 1.27
C GLU A 58 -14.71 -12.90 1.77
N SER A 59 -15.01 -13.25 3.02
CA SER A 59 -16.34 -13.07 3.59
C SER A 59 -16.79 -11.61 3.61
N VAL A 60 -15.88 -10.67 3.86
CA VAL A 60 -16.15 -9.22 3.79
C VAL A 60 -16.23 -8.76 2.34
N ARG A 61 -15.40 -9.32 1.45
CA ARG A 61 -15.38 -8.98 0.02
C ARG A 61 -16.70 -9.36 -0.66
N ILE A 62 -17.20 -10.58 -0.45
CA ILE A 62 -18.40 -11.09 -1.14
C ILE A 62 -19.70 -10.38 -0.68
N GLU A 63 -19.70 -9.77 0.49
CA GLU A 63 -20.80 -8.93 0.97
C GLU A 63 -20.92 -7.63 0.17
N LYS A 64 -19.80 -7.12 -0.38
CA LYS A 64 -19.75 -5.84 -1.11
C LYS A 64 -19.58 -5.99 -2.61
N PHE A 65 -18.87 -7.02 -3.06
CA PHE A 65 -18.52 -7.25 -4.45
C PHE A 65 -18.92 -8.65 -4.90
N PRO A 66 -19.19 -8.86 -6.19
CA PRO A 66 -19.49 -10.19 -6.70
C PRO A 66 -18.34 -11.18 -6.45
N VAL A 67 -18.69 -12.47 -6.25
CA VAL A 67 -17.71 -13.55 -6.01
C VAL A 67 -16.65 -13.58 -7.12
N PHE A 68 -17.08 -13.56 -8.39
CA PHE A 68 -16.17 -13.39 -9.51
C PHE A 68 -15.95 -11.90 -9.83
N PRO A 69 -14.73 -11.43 -10.15
CA PRO A 69 -14.43 -10.02 -10.36
C PRO A 69 -14.91 -9.47 -11.71
N ILE A 70 -16.19 -9.65 -12.03
CA ILE A 70 -16.83 -9.18 -13.27
C ILE A 70 -16.69 -7.65 -13.41
N ASN A 71 -16.68 -6.92 -12.29
CA ASN A 71 -16.58 -5.46 -12.28
C ASN A 71 -15.27 -4.94 -12.89
N PHE A 72 -14.18 -5.73 -12.91
CA PHE A 72 -12.93 -5.30 -13.56
C PHE A 72 -13.13 -5.06 -15.05
N PHE A 73 -13.92 -5.92 -15.69
CA PHE A 73 -14.15 -5.92 -17.13
C PHE A 73 -15.33 -5.04 -17.55
N LYS A 74 -16.23 -4.71 -16.63
CA LYS A 74 -17.34 -3.77 -16.91
C LYS A 74 -16.79 -2.35 -17.04
N SER A 75 -16.91 -1.78 -18.23
CA SER A 75 -16.53 -0.37 -18.45
C SER A 75 -17.42 0.59 -17.65
N SER A 76 -18.69 0.23 -17.41
CA SER A 76 -19.62 1.04 -16.61
C SER A 76 -19.33 1.06 -15.11
N ALA A 77 -18.53 0.13 -14.58
CA ALA A 77 -18.21 0.10 -13.17
C ALA A 77 -17.18 1.20 -12.84
N PRO A 78 -17.40 1.99 -11.78
CA PRO A 78 -16.51 3.08 -11.45
C PRO A 78 -15.12 2.56 -11.05
N VAL A 79 -14.08 3.26 -11.49
CA VAL A 79 -12.69 2.80 -11.32
C VAL A 79 -12.27 2.66 -9.85
N HIS A 80 -12.83 3.47 -8.96
CA HIS A 80 -12.56 3.34 -7.53
C HIS A 80 -13.02 1.98 -6.99
N GLU A 81 -14.22 1.50 -7.35
CA GLU A 81 -14.69 0.17 -6.95
C GLU A 81 -13.81 -0.96 -7.50
N LYS A 82 -13.29 -0.81 -8.72
CA LYS A 82 -12.35 -1.78 -9.29
C LYS A 82 -11.07 -1.87 -8.45
N PHE A 83 -10.50 -0.73 -8.06
CA PHE A 83 -9.33 -0.70 -7.16
C PHE A 83 -9.64 -1.26 -5.77
N HIS A 84 -10.83 -0.98 -5.22
CA HIS A 84 -11.27 -1.50 -3.93
C HIS A 84 -11.36 -3.03 -3.97
N GLN A 85 -12.06 -3.58 -4.96
CA GLN A 85 -12.19 -5.03 -5.12
C GLN A 85 -10.81 -5.68 -5.39
N ALA A 86 -9.94 -5.05 -6.18
CA ALA A 86 -8.59 -5.54 -6.42
C ALA A 86 -7.73 -5.56 -5.13
N SER A 87 -7.88 -4.57 -4.25
CA SER A 87 -7.20 -4.56 -2.95
C SER A 87 -7.57 -5.75 -2.08
N LEU A 88 -8.86 -6.04 -1.94
CA LEU A 88 -9.36 -7.17 -1.14
C LEU A 88 -8.93 -8.53 -1.71
N LEU A 89 -9.04 -8.69 -3.03
CA LEU A 89 -8.58 -9.90 -3.72
C LEU A 89 -7.07 -10.08 -3.55
N CYS A 90 -6.29 -9.01 -3.70
CA CYS A 90 -4.85 -9.05 -3.51
C CYS A 90 -4.48 -9.45 -2.08
N LEU A 91 -5.21 -8.96 -1.07
CA LEU A 91 -5.00 -9.32 0.34
C LEU A 91 -5.31 -10.80 0.59
N SER A 92 -6.45 -11.28 0.10
CA SER A 92 -6.89 -12.67 0.23
C SER A 92 -5.95 -13.66 -0.47
N ILE A 93 -5.65 -13.42 -1.76
CA ILE A 93 -4.72 -14.23 -2.54
C ILE A 93 -3.33 -14.18 -1.90
N GLY A 94 -2.90 -13.02 -1.41
CA GLY A 94 -1.64 -12.88 -0.69
C GLY A 94 -1.54 -13.77 0.54
N LEU A 95 -2.62 -13.91 1.31
CA LEU A 95 -2.69 -14.79 2.49
C LEU A 95 -2.67 -16.28 2.12
N VAL A 96 -3.37 -16.67 1.06
CA VAL A 96 -3.32 -18.06 0.56
C VAL A 96 -1.92 -18.38 0.04
N MET A 97 -1.35 -17.48 -0.74
CA MET A 97 0.00 -17.63 -1.27
C MET A 97 1.05 -17.66 -0.16
N SER A 98 0.91 -16.89 0.93
CA SER A 98 1.85 -16.98 2.05
C SER A 98 1.83 -18.36 2.70
N ALA A 99 0.65 -18.97 2.87
CA ALA A 99 0.55 -20.34 3.38
C ALA A 99 1.22 -21.34 2.41
N MET A 100 1.00 -21.20 1.10
CA MET A 100 1.63 -22.05 0.08
C MET A 100 3.15 -21.89 0.04
N VAL A 101 3.66 -20.67 0.20
CA VAL A 101 5.11 -20.39 0.24
C VAL A 101 5.76 -21.02 1.47
N ILE A 102 5.11 -20.95 2.64
CA ILE A 102 5.58 -21.63 3.85
C ILE A 102 5.59 -23.16 3.62
N LEU A 103 4.49 -23.70 3.09
CA LEU A 103 4.36 -25.13 2.82
C LEU A 103 5.47 -25.64 1.88
N ASN A 104 5.72 -24.90 0.80
CA ASN A 104 6.76 -25.23 -0.16
C ASN A 104 8.16 -25.10 0.46
N ASN A 105 8.48 -23.99 1.11
CA ASN A 105 9.87 -23.75 1.56
C ASN A 105 10.29 -24.65 2.73
N GLU A 106 9.37 -24.93 3.65
CA GLU A 106 9.71 -25.63 4.90
C GLU A 106 9.46 -27.15 4.81
N TYR A 107 8.41 -27.58 4.10
CA TYR A 107 7.99 -28.98 4.11
C TYR A 107 8.21 -29.69 2.77
N LEU A 108 7.67 -29.16 1.67
CA LEU A 108 7.63 -29.90 0.40
C LEU A 108 8.89 -29.74 -0.46
N LYS A 109 9.53 -28.57 -0.41
CA LYS A 109 10.72 -28.17 -1.17
C LYS A 109 10.65 -28.48 -2.67
N LEU A 110 9.45 -28.37 -3.25
CA LEU A 110 9.20 -28.69 -4.67
C LEU A 110 9.79 -27.65 -5.61
N ILE A 111 9.78 -26.38 -5.20
CA ILE A 111 10.23 -25.24 -6.01
C ILE A 111 11.24 -24.43 -5.20
N THR A 112 12.48 -24.31 -5.69
CA THR A 112 13.53 -23.52 -5.04
C THR A 112 13.75 -22.22 -5.81
N ILE A 113 13.04 -21.16 -5.42
CA ILE A 113 13.24 -19.80 -5.97
C ILE A 113 13.82 -18.90 -4.89
N ARG A 114 14.98 -18.31 -5.14
CA ARG A 114 15.74 -17.51 -4.15
C ARG A 114 14.97 -16.28 -3.64
N LYS A 115 14.14 -15.68 -4.51
CA LYS A 115 13.30 -14.52 -4.18
C LYS A 115 11.94 -14.89 -3.55
N LEU A 116 11.54 -16.16 -3.56
CA LEU A 116 10.29 -16.64 -2.94
C LEU A 116 10.51 -17.02 -1.48
N GLN A 117 11.13 -16.13 -0.71
CA GLN A 117 11.28 -16.30 0.75
C GLN A 117 10.14 -15.59 1.48
N LEU A 118 9.82 -16.08 2.68
CA LEU A 118 8.71 -15.56 3.49
C LEU A 118 8.85 -14.05 3.75
N ASP A 119 10.05 -13.59 4.09
CA ASP A 119 10.34 -12.18 4.39
C ASP A 119 10.16 -11.28 3.16
N THR A 120 10.57 -11.76 1.98
CA THR A 120 10.38 -11.04 0.71
C THR A 120 8.90 -11.03 0.32
N PHE A 121 8.19 -12.14 0.54
CA PHE A 121 6.76 -12.22 0.25
C PHE A 121 5.92 -11.27 1.12
N PHE A 122 6.31 -11.05 2.39
CA PHE A 122 5.62 -10.11 3.27
C PHE A 122 5.67 -8.65 2.82
N LEU A 123 6.64 -8.27 1.99
CA LEU A 123 6.63 -6.97 1.32
C LEU A 123 5.42 -6.83 0.36
N GLY A 124 4.92 -7.94 -0.17
CA GLY A 124 3.74 -8.00 -1.04
C GLY A 124 2.45 -7.53 -0.36
N PHE A 125 2.34 -7.59 0.96
CA PHE A 125 1.19 -7.04 1.69
C PHE A 125 1.10 -5.51 1.62
N SER A 126 2.10 -4.82 1.06
CA SER A 126 1.99 -3.39 0.73
C SER A 126 1.06 -3.10 -0.45
N PHE A 127 0.91 -4.06 -1.39
CA PHE A 127 0.10 -3.86 -2.60
C PHE A 127 -1.39 -3.64 -2.31
N PRO A 128 -2.06 -4.45 -1.45
CA PRO A 128 -3.44 -4.17 -1.05
C PRO A 128 -3.63 -2.75 -0.53
N LEU A 129 -2.68 -2.24 0.26
CA LEU A 129 -2.73 -0.89 0.84
C LEU A 129 -2.62 0.20 -0.22
N SER A 130 -1.71 0.01 -1.16
CA SER A 130 -1.57 0.91 -2.31
C SER A 130 -2.84 0.92 -3.16
N LEU A 131 -3.43 -0.25 -3.44
CA LEU A 131 -4.66 -0.36 -4.24
C LEU A 131 -5.86 0.29 -3.56
N ILE A 132 -6.05 0.12 -2.24
CA ILE A 132 -7.16 0.79 -1.54
C ILE A 132 -6.94 2.30 -1.46
N SER A 133 -5.69 2.75 -1.35
CA SER A 133 -5.36 4.18 -1.37
C SER A 133 -5.71 4.78 -2.72
N MET A 134 -5.36 4.09 -3.82
CA MET A 134 -5.79 4.45 -5.16
C MET A 134 -7.32 4.46 -5.29
N SER A 135 -8.04 3.48 -4.73
CA SER A 135 -9.51 3.51 -4.70
C SER A 135 -10.04 4.81 -4.10
N VAL A 136 -9.55 5.21 -2.92
CA VAL A 136 -9.96 6.47 -2.30
C VAL A 136 -9.64 7.65 -3.19
N MET A 137 -8.45 7.71 -3.79
CA MET A 137 -8.09 8.78 -4.71
C MET A 137 -9.05 8.91 -5.90
N PHE A 138 -9.38 7.79 -6.55
CA PHE A 138 -10.32 7.77 -7.68
C PHE A 138 -11.76 8.11 -7.25
N SER A 139 -12.15 7.81 -6.01
CA SER A 139 -13.46 8.21 -5.45
C SER A 139 -13.59 9.72 -5.23
N LEU A 140 -12.46 10.41 -5.02
CA LEU A 140 -12.40 11.86 -4.83
C LEU A 140 -12.24 12.63 -6.15
N MET A 141 -12.13 11.95 -7.28
CA MET A 141 -12.18 12.57 -8.61
C MET A 141 -13.63 12.74 -9.03
N LYS A 142 -13.95 13.87 -9.67
CA LYS A 142 -15.29 14.09 -10.24
C LYS A 142 -15.71 12.94 -11.15
N GLU A 143 -16.97 12.54 -11.04
CA GLU A 143 -17.63 11.72 -12.05
C GLU A 143 -17.83 12.59 -13.29
N GLU A 144 -17.32 12.16 -14.44
CA GLU A 144 -17.25 13.03 -15.62
C GLU A 144 -17.85 12.39 -16.86
N MET A 145 -18.49 13.26 -17.65
CA MET A 145 -19.19 12.96 -18.90
C MET A 145 -18.24 12.71 -20.08
N ASN A 146 -16.95 13.10 -19.97
CA ASN A 146 -16.00 12.97 -21.08
C ASN A 146 -15.45 11.53 -21.20
N ARG A 147 -15.71 10.90 -22.35
CA ARG A 147 -15.30 9.54 -22.67
C ARG A 147 -13.78 9.33 -22.58
N LEU A 148 -12.97 10.33 -22.94
CA LEU A 148 -11.50 10.21 -22.91
C LEU A 148 -10.99 10.06 -21.48
N ILE A 149 -11.49 10.87 -20.57
CA ILE A 149 -11.11 10.81 -19.14
C ILE A 149 -11.54 9.46 -18.54
N HIS A 150 -12.73 8.98 -18.89
CA HIS A 150 -13.18 7.67 -18.46
C HIS A 150 -12.26 6.53 -18.95
N ILE A 151 -11.81 6.60 -20.20
CA ILE A 151 -10.83 5.64 -20.76
C ILE A 151 -9.50 5.75 -20.01
N LEU A 152 -8.96 6.96 -19.80
CA LEU A 152 -7.69 7.15 -19.07
C LEU A 152 -7.75 6.60 -17.64
N LYS A 153 -8.87 6.79 -16.93
CA LYS A 153 -9.07 6.20 -15.60
C LYS A 153 -9.03 4.66 -15.66
N ASN A 154 -9.66 4.04 -16.66
CA ASN A 154 -9.63 2.58 -16.84
C ASN A 154 -8.24 2.06 -17.26
N VAL A 155 -7.55 2.77 -18.14
CA VAL A 155 -6.16 2.46 -18.53
C VAL A 155 -5.25 2.51 -17.30
N SER A 156 -5.44 3.50 -16.43
CA SER A 156 -4.69 3.61 -15.18
C SER A 156 -4.92 2.41 -14.26
N PHE A 157 -6.17 1.95 -14.13
CA PHE A 157 -6.50 0.74 -13.36
C PHE A 157 -5.78 -0.50 -13.90
N TRP A 158 -5.90 -0.77 -15.20
CA TRP A 158 -5.29 -1.95 -15.80
C TRP A 158 -3.75 -1.88 -15.79
N SER A 159 -3.19 -0.70 -16.05
CA SER A 159 -1.74 -0.50 -16.05
C SER A 159 -1.14 -0.75 -14.66
N VAL A 160 -1.78 -0.27 -13.59
CA VAL A 160 -1.30 -0.52 -12.21
C VAL A 160 -1.49 -1.99 -11.83
N THR A 161 -2.68 -2.57 -12.05
CA THR A 161 -2.98 -3.93 -11.60
C THR A 161 -2.20 -5.00 -12.36
N LEU A 162 -2.17 -4.95 -13.70
CA LEU A 162 -1.37 -5.87 -14.51
C LEU A 162 0.11 -5.60 -14.34
N GLY A 163 0.51 -4.32 -14.26
CA GLY A 163 1.90 -3.95 -14.08
C GLY A 163 2.48 -4.55 -12.80
N VAL A 164 1.76 -4.52 -11.67
CA VAL A 164 2.22 -5.16 -10.42
C VAL A 164 2.32 -6.67 -10.54
N ILE A 165 1.34 -7.34 -11.18
CA ILE A 165 1.37 -8.80 -11.37
C ILE A 165 2.57 -9.22 -12.23
N ILE A 166 2.74 -8.55 -13.37
CA ILE A 166 3.84 -8.82 -14.31
C ILE A 166 5.19 -8.48 -13.68
N PHE A 167 5.27 -7.37 -12.96
CA PHE A 167 6.49 -6.96 -12.24
C PHE A 167 6.89 -8.01 -11.21
N PHE A 168 5.94 -8.54 -10.43
CA PHE A 168 6.21 -9.62 -9.47
C PHE A 168 6.69 -10.89 -10.18
N GLY A 169 6.11 -11.23 -11.34
CA GLY A 169 6.59 -12.32 -12.18
C GLY A 169 8.05 -12.16 -12.61
N PHE A 170 8.45 -10.96 -13.04
CA PHE A 170 9.84 -10.68 -13.43
C PHE A 170 10.81 -10.61 -12.26
N ILE A 171 10.36 -10.18 -11.06
CA ILE A 171 11.15 -10.30 -9.83
C ILE A 171 11.43 -11.77 -9.54
N MET A 172 10.40 -12.62 -9.61
CA MET A 172 10.50 -14.05 -9.34
C MET A 172 11.40 -14.77 -10.35
N ALA A 173 11.40 -14.33 -11.61
CA ALA A 173 12.27 -14.86 -12.67
C ALA A 173 13.68 -14.23 -12.70
N GLU A 174 14.00 -13.30 -11.79
CA GLU A 174 15.28 -12.58 -11.73
C GLU A 174 15.66 -11.84 -13.04
N GLN A 175 14.66 -11.42 -13.83
CA GLN A 175 14.84 -10.79 -15.13
C GLN A 175 14.96 -9.26 -15.02
N LEU A 176 16.16 -8.75 -14.73
CA LEU A 176 16.42 -7.33 -14.45
C LEU A 176 16.00 -6.38 -15.60
N ALA A 177 16.25 -6.74 -16.85
CA ALA A 177 15.93 -5.86 -18.00
C ALA A 177 14.43 -5.58 -18.11
N TRP A 178 13.63 -6.63 -17.94
CA TRP A 178 12.17 -6.53 -17.96
C TRP A 178 11.62 -5.80 -16.73
N GLN A 179 12.29 -5.90 -15.57
CA GLN A 179 11.93 -5.10 -14.40
C GLN A 179 12.05 -3.60 -14.66
N VAL A 180 13.10 -3.14 -15.34
CA VAL A 180 13.25 -1.71 -15.70
C VAL A 180 12.11 -1.27 -16.61
N VAL A 181 11.83 -2.02 -17.67
CA VAL A 181 10.76 -1.68 -18.64
C VAL A 181 9.41 -1.55 -17.95
N ILE A 182 9.02 -2.54 -17.13
CA ILE A 182 7.73 -2.51 -16.42
C ILE A 182 7.70 -1.41 -15.36
N THR A 183 8.80 -1.17 -14.65
CA THR A 183 8.87 -0.08 -13.65
C THR A 183 8.72 1.28 -14.30
N THR A 184 9.30 1.50 -15.49
CA THR A 184 9.09 2.73 -16.26
C THR A 184 7.64 2.89 -16.69
N ILE A 185 6.98 1.82 -17.17
CA ILE A 185 5.55 1.85 -17.51
C ILE A 185 4.69 2.18 -16.28
N LEU A 186 4.94 1.53 -15.14
CA LEU A 186 4.26 1.82 -13.88
C LEU A 186 4.49 3.27 -13.43
N THR A 187 5.70 3.79 -13.60
CA THR A 187 6.03 5.19 -13.27
C THR A 187 5.20 6.15 -14.12
N MET A 188 5.11 5.90 -15.43
CA MET A 188 4.26 6.70 -16.33
C MET A 188 2.78 6.61 -15.94
N ALA A 189 2.31 5.43 -15.50
CA ALA A 189 0.95 5.28 -14.99
C ALA A 189 0.72 6.10 -13.71
N VAL A 190 1.68 6.11 -12.77
CA VAL A 190 1.58 6.95 -11.56
C VAL A 190 1.58 8.44 -11.91
N ILE A 191 2.41 8.88 -12.87
CA ILE A 191 2.41 10.27 -13.36
C ILE A 191 1.04 10.62 -13.96
N LEU A 192 0.47 9.73 -14.77
CA LEU A 192 -0.87 9.92 -15.33
C LEU A 192 -1.93 10.04 -14.24
N ILE A 193 -1.91 9.16 -13.23
CA ILE A 193 -2.85 9.23 -12.09
C ILE A 193 -2.67 10.55 -11.33
N LEU A 194 -1.42 11.00 -11.14
CA LEU A 194 -1.15 12.26 -10.44
C LEU A 194 -1.71 13.45 -11.22
N TYR A 195 -1.52 13.46 -12.54
CA TYR A 195 -2.09 14.47 -13.41
C TYR A 195 -3.63 14.47 -13.36
N LEU A 196 -4.26 13.29 -13.47
CA LEU A 196 -5.71 13.15 -13.37
C LEU A 196 -6.21 13.60 -12.00
N PHE A 197 -5.54 13.26 -10.91
CA PHE A 197 -5.96 13.62 -9.56
C PHE A 197 -5.81 15.12 -9.28
N LYS A 198 -4.73 15.74 -9.77
CA LYS A 198 -4.53 17.18 -9.64
C LYS A 198 -5.66 17.95 -10.33
N THR A 199 -6.00 17.54 -11.55
CA THR A 199 -6.99 18.20 -12.41
C THR A 199 -8.44 17.91 -12.00
N LEU A 200 -8.78 16.64 -11.73
CA LEU A 200 -10.15 16.18 -11.51
C LEU A 200 -10.53 16.03 -10.03
N GLY A 201 -9.54 16.04 -9.12
CA GLY A 201 -9.77 15.90 -7.69
C GLY A 201 -10.61 17.04 -7.14
N VAL A 202 -11.73 16.69 -6.50
CA VAL A 202 -12.60 17.65 -5.80
C VAL A 202 -11.80 18.34 -4.69
N HIS A 203 -12.10 19.61 -4.44
CA HIS A 203 -11.43 20.38 -3.39
C HIS A 203 -11.94 19.91 -2.02
N VAL A 204 -11.34 18.84 -1.51
CA VAL A 204 -11.55 18.30 -0.17
C VAL A 204 -10.25 18.37 0.63
N GLN A 205 -10.34 18.45 1.96
CA GLN A 205 -9.17 18.56 2.86
C GLN A 205 -8.19 17.39 2.72
N GLN A 206 -8.65 16.22 2.27
CA GLN A 206 -7.81 15.05 2.03
C GLN A 206 -6.91 15.19 0.79
N LYS A 207 -7.23 16.10 -0.14
CA LYS A 207 -6.58 16.20 -1.46
C LYS A 207 -5.08 16.48 -1.36
N ASN A 208 -4.67 17.51 -0.61
CA ASN A 208 -3.25 17.89 -0.52
C ASN A 208 -2.40 16.82 0.16
N PHE A 209 -2.95 16.15 1.17
CA PHE A 209 -2.26 15.08 1.87
C PHE A 209 -2.11 13.83 0.98
N LEU A 210 -3.14 13.46 0.22
CA LEU A 210 -3.06 12.39 -0.79
C LEU A 210 -2.11 12.74 -1.94
N LEU A 211 -2.10 14.00 -2.39
CA LEU A 211 -1.20 14.48 -3.42
C LEU A 211 0.26 14.38 -2.95
N SER A 212 0.56 14.80 -1.71
CA SER A 212 1.86 14.55 -1.08
C SER A 212 2.20 13.06 -1.06
N GLY A 213 1.25 12.20 -0.67
CA GLY A 213 1.40 10.75 -0.73
C GLY A 213 1.82 10.26 -2.13
N MET A 214 1.17 10.74 -3.18
CA MET A 214 1.53 10.36 -4.56
C MET A 214 2.94 10.80 -4.95
N VAL A 215 3.39 11.96 -4.47
CA VAL A 215 4.76 12.41 -4.73
C VAL A 215 5.76 11.48 -4.02
N PHE A 216 5.45 10.97 -2.82
CA PHE A 216 6.25 9.88 -2.23
C PHE A 216 6.24 8.62 -3.10
N LEU A 217 5.10 8.25 -3.69
CA LEU A 217 5.01 7.10 -4.59
C LEU A 217 5.90 7.30 -5.84
N LEU A 218 5.92 8.50 -6.42
CA LEU A 218 6.83 8.83 -7.52
C LEU A 218 8.30 8.76 -7.10
N PHE A 219 8.63 9.28 -5.91
CA PHE A 219 9.98 9.18 -5.38
C PHE A 219 10.39 7.72 -5.11
N THR A 220 9.45 6.88 -4.69
CA THR A 220 9.63 5.43 -4.55
C THR A 220 9.95 4.79 -5.90
N ALA A 221 9.25 5.18 -6.97
CA ALA A 221 9.51 4.68 -8.31
C ALA A 221 10.90 5.10 -8.82
N ILE A 222 11.29 6.36 -8.62
CA ILE A 222 12.63 6.87 -8.98
C ILE A 222 13.73 6.10 -8.23
N THR A 223 13.60 5.96 -6.91
CA THR A 223 14.57 5.22 -6.09
C THR A 223 14.61 3.73 -6.45
N GLY A 224 13.48 3.14 -6.83
CA GLY A 224 13.40 1.75 -7.30
C GLY A 224 14.11 1.55 -8.65
N ILE A 225 13.88 2.43 -9.63
CA ILE A 225 14.59 2.40 -10.92
C ILE A 225 16.08 2.60 -10.70
N ALA A 226 16.48 3.58 -9.89
CA ALA A 226 17.87 3.84 -9.57
C ALA A 226 18.55 2.61 -8.93
N TYR A 227 17.85 1.88 -8.07
CA TYR A 227 18.35 0.64 -7.48
C TYR A 227 18.58 -0.46 -8.52
N ILE A 228 17.60 -0.69 -9.41
CA ILE A 228 17.73 -1.70 -10.47
C ILE A 228 18.88 -1.34 -11.43
N ILE A 229 19.03 -0.05 -11.78
CA ILE A 229 20.14 0.42 -12.61
C ILE A 229 21.49 0.21 -11.90
N LEU A 230 21.57 0.49 -10.59
CA LEU A 230 22.80 0.26 -9.84
C LEU A 230 23.18 -1.23 -9.81
N GLU A 231 22.20 -2.13 -9.79
CA GLU A 231 22.41 -3.59 -9.90
C GLU A 231 22.93 -4.00 -11.28
N PHE A 232 22.63 -3.23 -12.33
CA PHE A 232 23.16 -3.42 -13.69
C PHE A 232 24.64 -3.03 -13.85
N PHE A 233 25.14 -2.08 -13.06
CA PHE A 233 26.50 -1.54 -13.20
C PHE A 233 27.36 -1.84 -11.95
N PRO A 234 27.89 -3.07 -11.82
CA PRO A 234 28.67 -3.47 -10.65
C PRO A 234 29.95 -2.65 -10.43
N GLU A 235 30.47 -1.96 -11.44
CA GLU A 235 31.65 -1.09 -11.33
C GLU A 235 31.42 0.18 -10.47
N TYR A 236 30.17 0.66 -10.39
CA TYR A 236 29.78 1.79 -9.54
C TYR A 236 29.14 1.34 -8.22
N TYR A 237 29.13 0.03 -7.97
CA TYR A 237 28.50 -0.57 -6.80
C TYR A 237 29.35 -0.34 -5.54
N THR A 238 29.02 0.70 -4.78
CA THR A 238 29.44 0.78 -3.38
C THR A 238 28.35 0.16 -2.50
N PRO A 239 28.67 -0.84 -1.65
CA PRO A 239 27.68 -1.49 -0.78
C PRO A 239 26.89 -0.50 0.08
N ASP A 240 27.52 0.61 0.47
CA ASP A 240 26.90 1.64 1.31
C ASP A 240 25.85 2.48 0.56
N ALA A 241 26.10 2.86 -0.70
CA ALA A 241 25.15 3.62 -1.49
C ALA A 241 23.92 2.78 -1.86
N SER A 242 24.11 1.51 -2.23
CA SER A 242 23.01 0.58 -2.52
C SER A 242 22.14 0.33 -1.29
N LYS A 243 22.77 0.12 -0.12
CA LYS A 243 22.07 -0.07 1.15
C LYS A 243 21.30 1.18 1.56
N PHE A 244 21.88 2.37 1.41
CA PHE A 244 21.19 3.63 1.70
C PHE A 244 19.97 3.81 0.79
N LEU A 245 20.15 3.61 -0.51
CA LEU A 245 19.08 3.76 -1.50
C LEU A 245 17.92 2.80 -1.25
N LEU A 246 18.20 1.54 -0.93
CA LEU A 246 17.18 0.54 -0.62
C LEU A 246 16.44 0.87 0.69
N LYS A 247 17.13 1.39 1.70
CA LYS A 247 16.49 1.86 2.94
C LYS A 247 15.62 3.08 2.68
N LEU A 248 16.12 4.05 1.92
CA LEU A 248 15.36 5.24 1.51
C LEU A 248 14.09 4.84 0.75
N HIS A 249 14.21 3.97 -0.26
CA HIS A 249 13.08 3.41 -1.01
C HIS A 249 12.04 2.78 -0.07
N ALA A 250 12.48 1.91 0.85
CA ALA A 250 11.59 1.27 1.81
C ALA A 250 10.88 2.29 2.72
N PHE A 251 11.60 3.29 3.25
CA PHE A 251 11.00 4.32 4.11
C PHE A 251 9.95 5.14 3.36
N VAL A 252 10.25 5.57 2.14
CA VAL A 252 9.35 6.36 1.31
C VAL A 252 8.09 5.56 0.95
N SER A 253 8.25 4.29 0.58
CA SER A 253 7.13 3.41 0.21
C SER A 253 6.20 3.12 1.40
N LEU A 254 6.79 2.70 2.54
CA LEU A 254 6.03 2.25 3.72
C LEU A 254 5.50 3.42 4.53
N TYR A 255 6.36 4.37 4.88
CA TYR A 255 6.02 5.44 5.81
C TYR A 255 5.65 6.74 5.10
N GLY A 256 5.97 6.90 3.83
CA GLY A 256 5.44 7.97 2.98
C GLY A 256 4.08 7.56 2.40
N TRP A 257 4.09 6.80 1.30
CA TRP A 257 2.88 6.48 0.54
C TRP A 257 1.83 5.67 1.33
N ASN A 258 2.20 4.48 1.84
CA ASN A 258 1.21 3.61 2.50
C ASN A 258 0.62 4.25 3.75
N LEU A 259 1.45 4.94 4.56
CA LEU A 259 0.95 5.66 5.73
C LEU A 259 0.01 6.80 5.35
N SER A 260 0.35 7.59 4.33
CA SER A 260 -0.52 8.67 3.86
C SER A 260 -1.89 8.12 3.43
N GLY A 261 -1.90 7.02 2.67
CA GLY A 261 -3.12 6.34 2.27
C GLY A 261 -3.93 5.82 3.46
N LEU A 262 -3.28 5.10 4.37
CA LEU A 262 -3.92 4.56 5.59
C LEU A 262 -4.50 5.65 6.48
N ALA A 263 -3.77 6.75 6.69
CA ALA A 263 -4.26 7.86 7.51
C ALA A 263 -5.56 8.46 6.94
N VAL A 264 -5.63 8.61 5.61
CA VAL A 264 -6.84 9.09 4.94
C VAL A 264 -7.98 8.09 5.04
N ILE A 265 -7.70 6.79 4.88
CA ILE A 265 -8.72 5.73 5.00
C ILE A 265 -9.26 5.64 6.43
N CYS A 266 -8.38 5.61 7.44
CA CYS A 266 -8.76 5.58 8.85
C CYS A 266 -9.63 6.77 9.25
N ARG A 267 -9.28 7.96 8.75
CA ARG A 267 -9.95 9.22 9.06
C ARG A 267 -10.88 9.66 7.94
N TYR A 268 -11.37 8.72 7.12
CA TYR A 268 -12.14 9.05 5.90
C TYR A 268 -13.36 9.93 6.19
N ARG A 269 -14.07 9.66 7.31
CA ARG A 269 -15.26 10.41 7.75
C ARG A 269 -14.98 11.63 8.63
N ASP A 270 -13.78 11.76 9.16
CA ASP A 270 -13.42 12.78 10.16
C ASP A 270 -11.98 13.24 9.89
N PHE A 271 -11.70 13.74 8.69
CA PHE A 271 -10.32 14.13 8.36
C PHE A 271 -9.99 15.47 9.05
N PRO A 272 -8.92 15.55 9.88
CA PRO A 272 -8.60 16.77 10.61
C PRO A 272 -8.05 17.89 9.71
N ILE A 273 -8.51 19.13 9.93
CA ILE A 273 -8.05 20.34 9.22
C ILE A 273 -6.54 20.53 9.35
N LEU A 274 -5.97 20.20 10.51
CA LEU A 274 -4.54 20.35 10.78
C LEU A 274 -3.67 19.49 9.85
N LEU A 275 -4.14 18.32 9.41
CA LEU A 275 -3.41 17.45 8.48
C LEU A 275 -3.28 18.03 7.06
N HIS A 276 -4.06 19.07 6.75
CA HIS A 276 -3.89 19.86 5.53
C HIS A 276 -2.78 20.91 5.65
N SER A 277 -2.27 21.18 6.86
CA SER A 277 -1.22 22.18 7.04
C SER A 277 0.06 21.74 6.32
N GLU A 278 0.57 22.63 5.46
CA GLU A 278 1.87 22.46 4.79
C GLU A 278 2.99 22.10 5.77
N LYS A 279 2.88 22.58 7.02
CA LYS A 279 3.82 22.27 8.10
C LYS A 279 3.83 20.79 8.47
N ILE A 280 2.67 20.13 8.54
CA ILE A 280 2.58 18.70 8.87
C ILE A 280 3.07 17.85 7.70
N ILE A 281 2.72 18.24 6.48
CA ILE A 281 3.22 17.57 5.27
C ILE A 281 4.75 17.68 5.23
N PHE A 282 5.30 18.88 5.39
CA PHE A 282 6.75 19.07 5.43
C PHE A 282 7.42 18.28 6.57
N PHE A 283 6.82 18.26 7.75
CA PHE A 283 7.32 17.46 8.89
C PHE A 283 7.34 15.96 8.57
N HIS A 284 6.30 15.45 7.90
CA HIS A 284 6.24 14.07 7.43
C HIS A 284 7.36 13.76 6.42
N TRP A 285 7.61 14.66 5.46
CA TRP A 285 8.72 14.57 4.50
C TRP A 285 10.09 14.54 5.19
N LEU A 286 10.31 15.44 6.16
CA LEU A 286 11.55 15.50 6.93
C LEU A 286 11.82 14.18 7.68
N ILE A 287 10.79 13.61 8.30
CA ILE A 287 10.92 12.33 9.00
C ILE A 287 11.30 11.21 8.03
N VAL A 288 10.57 11.09 6.92
CA VAL A 288 10.67 9.94 6.01
C VAL A 288 11.91 10.00 5.12
N LEU A 289 12.28 11.18 4.62
CA LEU A 289 13.43 11.32 3.70
C LEU A 289 14.77 11.53 4.38
N ILE A 290 14.77 12.12 5.58
CA ILE A 290 16.01 12.59 6.22
C ILE A 290 16.24 11.85 7.53
N LEU A 291 15.37 12.05 8.52
CA LEU A 291 15.61 11.53 9.88
C LEU A 291 15.66 10.00 9.94
N ALA A 292 14.71 9.32 9.31
CA ALA A 292 14.64 7.86 9.36
C ALA A 292 15.78 7.16 8.58
N PRO A 293 16.12 7.57 7.33
CA PRO A 293 17.27 7.00 6.62
C PRO A 293 18.60 7.25 7.34
N ILE A 294 18.84 8.46 7.86
CA ILE A 294 20.06 8.77 8.64
C ILE A 294 20.08 8.00 9.96
N GLY A 295 18.92 7.79 10.59
CA GLY A 295 18.78 6.99 11.80
C GLY A 295 19.28 5.56 11.68
N VAL A 296 19.32 5.00 10.46
CA VAL A 296 19.93 3.66 10.22
C VAL A 296 21.43 3.66 10.53
N TYR A 297 22.11 4.79 10.33
CA TYR A 297 23.56 4.93 10.50
C TYR A 297 23.92 5.56 11.84
N CYS A 298 23.04 6.41 12.40
CA CYS A 298 23.28 7.11 13.65
C CYS A 298 22.14 6.90 14.66
N ARG A 299 22.46 6.27 15.80
CA ARG A 299 21.49 5.96 16.88
C ARG A 299 20.79 7.21 17.44
N PHE A 300 21.49 8.34 17.49
CA PHE A 300 20.90 9.60 17.94
C PHE A 300 19.76 10.05 17.02
N PHE A 301 19.98 10.03 15.71
CA PHE A 301 18.93 10.33 14.72
C PHE A 301 17.82 9.29 14.71
N ALA A 302 18.09 8.02 15.03
CA ALA A 302 17.05 7.01 15.20
C ALA A 302 16.08 7.37 16.33
N GLY A 303 16.60 7.80 17.49
CA GLY A 303 15.80 8.25 18.62
C GLY A 303 14.92 9.46 18.26
N ILE A 304 15.51 10.45 17.58
CA ILE A 304 14.77 11.62 17.07
C ILE A 304 13.69 11.20 16.07
N ALA A 305 14.00 10.30 15.12
CA ALA A 305 13.05 9.83 14.12
C ALA A 305 11.85 9.13 14.78
N VAL A 306 12.09 8.25 15.76
CA VAL A 306 11.01 7.56 16.50
C VAL A 306 10.14 8.55 17.27
N PHE A 307 10.76 9.50 17.97
CA PHE A 307 10.04 10.52 18.72
C PHE A 307 9.19 11.41 17.79
N ALA A 308 9.79 11.93 16.72
CA ALA A 308 9.11 12.75 15.72
C ALA A 308 7.98 12.00 15.03
N TYR A 309 8.19 10.73 14.70
CA TYR A 309 7.17 9.87 14.10
C TYR A 309 6.02 9.58 15.07
N THR A 310 6.32 9.39 16.36
CA THR A 310 5.29 9.21 17.41
C THR A 310 4.42 10.47 17.53
N ILE A 311 5.04 11.66 17.50
CA ILE A 311 4.31 12.93 17.46
C ILE A 311 3.44 13.02 16.21
N LEU A 312 3.97 12.68 15.03
CA LEU A 312 3.21 12.68 13.79
C LEU A 312 1.96 11.78 13.89
N LEU A 313 2.13 10.54 14.36
CA LEU A 313 1.01 9.60 14.55
C LEU A 313 0.02 10.12 15.60
N TYR A 314 0.50 10.68 16.70
CA TYR A 314 -0.36 11.28 17.72
C TYR A 314 -1.21 12.41 17.13
N ILE A 315 -0.63 13.28 16.30
CA ILE A 315 -1.36 14.36 15.64
C ILE A 315 -2.38 13.78 14.64
N ILE A 316 -2.01 12.77 13.84
CA ILE A 316 -2.91 12.13 12.87
C ILE A 316 -4.14 11.51 13.56
N PHE A 317 -3.95 10.81 14.67
CA PHE A 317 -5.02 10.06 15.32
C PHE A 317 -5.78 10.82 16.41
N SER A 318 -5.15 11.78 17.10
CA SER A 318 -5.75 12.46 18.25
C SER A 318 -6.41 13.79 17.91
N THR A 319 -6.09 14.37 16.75
CA THR A 319 -6.70 15.64 16.33
C THR A 319 -8.12 15.41 15.81
N ARG A 320 -9.10 16.11 16.38
CA ARG A 320 -10.50 16.06 15.88
C ARG A 320 -10.66 16.86 14.59
N GLY A 321 -11.47 16.37 13.64
CA GLY A 321 -11.92 17.18 12.52
C GLY A 321 -12.93 18.23 12.97
N SER A 322 -13.04 19.34 12.22
CA SER A 322 -14.04 20.37 12.53
C SER A 322 -15.45 19.77 12.40
N SER A 323 -16.21 19.91 13.47
CA SER A 323 -17.57 19.39 13.66
C SER A 323 -18.64 19.98 12.74
N GLU A 324 -18.31 20.91 11.84
CA GLU A 324 -19.30 21.56 10.97
C GLU A 324 -19.89 20.63 9.88
N LEU A 325 -19.24 19.52 9.54
CA LEU A 325 -19.76 18.57 8.55
C LEU A 325 -20.72 17.51 9.10
N LYS A 326 -20.88 17.40 10.43
CA LYS A 326 -21.86 16.48 11.05
C LYS A 326 -23.33 16.90 10.87
N ARG A 327 -23.59 18.08 10.30
CA ARG A 327 -24.95 18.61 10.09
C ARG A 327 -25.46 18.55 8.65
N LYS A 328 -24.68 18.03 7.69
CA LYS A 328 -25.03 18.11 6.26
C LYS A 328 -25.06 16.77 5.49
N TYR A 329 -24.88 15.65 6.18
CA TYR A 329 -25.06 14.28 5.67
C TYR A 329 -25.72 13.43 6.76
#